data_AF-A0A257TW35-F1
#
_entry.id   AF-A0A257TW35-F1
#
_cell.length_a   1.000
_cell.length_b   1.000
_cell.length_c   1.000
_cell.angle_alpha   90.00
_cell.angle_beta   90.00
_cell.angle_gamma   90.00
#
_symmetry.space_group_name_H-M   'P 1'
#
loop_
_entity.id
_entity.type
_entity.pdbx_description
1 polymer ?
#
loop_
_entity_poly.entity_id
_entity_poly.type
_entity_poly.pdbx_seq_one_letter_code
_entity_poly.pdbx_strand_id
1 'polypeptide(L)'
;PSLKALAPSARLYLWAHVLPDQASMQALAQDQIMRSIDAAIFVSQWQRQEVERVFGPFPNAHVIGNGIAPVFENMFASRDELLAAKQNRAVYASTPYRGLEVLVRAMEGLGRATVLDVFSSMRVYQALDEEYAPLFERAARHGFDHELQAFHRTGLAALVSYLVLLSVSWLYRQERSAEAEQYLWWRYRQGGDDEGPVVRPWWQRDGLWATLLAVATVALCVYFA
;
A
#
# COMPACT_ATOMS: atom_id res chain seq x y z
N PRO A 1 24.57 -0.76 24.53
CA PRO A 1 24.74 -2.24 24.51
C PRO A 1 24.66 -2.77 23.08
N SER A 2 25.62 -3.59 22.63
CA SER A 2 25.53 -4.22 21.31
C SER A 2 24.34 -5.19 21.28
N LEU A 3 23.68 -5.36 20.13
CA LEU A 3 22.54 -6.30 20.00
C LEU A 3 22.90 -7.73 20.46
N LYS A 4 24.14 -8.15 20.20
CA LYS A 4 24.69 -9.43 20.69
C LYS A 4 24.82 -9.51 22.22
N ALA A 5 25.02 -8.39 22.92
CA ALA A 5 25.04 -8.40 24.38
C ALA A 5 23.64 -8.65 24.97
N LEU A 6 22.58 -8.23 24.27
CA LEU A 6 21.19 -8.45 24.66
C LEU A 6 20.68 -9.85 24.25
N ALA A 7 21.17 -10.40 23.15
CA ALA A 7 20.81 -11.72 22.66
C ALA A 7 22.05 -12.46 22.09
N PRO A 8 22.88 -13.09 22.96
CA PRO A 8 24.16 -13.69 22.54
C PRO A 8 24.03 -14.81 21.52
N SER A 9 22.93 -15.57 21.56
CA SER A 9 22.66 -16.69 20.66
C SER A 9 21.96 -16.31 19.36
N ALA A 10 21.43 -15.08 19.25
CA ALA A 10 20.69 -14.66 18.07
C ALA A 10 21.65 -14.43 16.89
N ARG A 11 21.23 -14.83 15.69
CA ARG A 11 21.94 -14.51 14.44
C ARG A 11 21.54 -13.11 13.99
N LEU A 12 22.53 -12.29 13.63
CA LEU A 12 22.31 -10.94 13.13
C LEU A 12 22.56 -10.91 11.63
N TYR A 13 21.51 -10.63 10.88
CA TYR A 13 21.56 -10.46 9.43
C TYR A 13 21.43 -8.99 9.08
N LEU A 14 22.38 -8.46 8.31
CA LEU A 14 22.23 -7.15 7.68
C LEU A 14 21.47 -7.35 6.36
N TRP A 15 20.30 -6.74 6.22
CA TRP A 15 19.60 -6.69 4.94
C TRP A 15 19.61 -5.25 4.42
N ALA A 16 20.52 -4.96 3.48
CA ALA A 16 20.74 -3.61 3.00
C ALA A 16 19.88 -3.31 1.75
N HIS A 17 19.12 -2.22 1.79
CA HIS A 17 18.33 -1.71 0.65
C HIS A 17 18.79 -0.34 0.15
N VAL A 18 19.76 0.25 0.83
CA VAL A 18 20.22 1.62 0.58
C VAL A 18 21.72 1.64 0.29
N LEU A 19 22.20 2.81 -0.13
CA LEU A 19 23.60 3.06 -0.47
C LEU A 19 24.43 3.41 0.77
N PRO A 20 25.76 3.22 0.73
CA PRO A 20 26.64 3.43 1.88
C PRO A 20 26.69 4.87 2.39
N ASP A 21 26.33 5.85 1.56
CA ASP A 21 26.26 7.27 1.93
C ASP A 21 25.05 7.61 2.81
N GLN A 22 24.03 6.74 2.84
CA GLN A 22 22.81 6.98 3.61
C GLN A 22 23.07 6.87 5.11
N ALA A 23 22.41 7.73 5.89
CA ALA A 23 22.62 7.84 7.34
C ALA A 23 22.42 6.51 8.09
N SER A 24 21.49 5.66 7.63
CA SER A 24 21.23 4.35 8.22
C SER A 24 22.38 3.35 8.07
N MET A 25 23.30 3.57 7.13
CA MET A 25 24.45 2.70 6.90
C MET A 25 25.69 3.14 7.69
N GLN A 26 25.72 4.36 8.21
CA GLN A 26 26.93 4.94 8.83
C GLN A 26 27.38 4.19 10.09
N ALA A 27 26.47 3.50 10.77
CA ALA A 27 26.80 2.64 11.90
C ALA A 27 27.76 1.49 11.52
N LEU A 28 27.78 1.08 10.25
CA LEU A 28 28.68 0.03 9.74
C LEU A 28 30.15 0.46 9.68
N ALA A 29 30.45 1.76 9.81
CA ALA A 29 31.83 2.21 9.97
C ALA A 29 32.44 1.78 11.33
N GLN A 30 31.61 1.31 12.27
CA GLN A 30 32.08 0.84 13.57
C GLN A 30 32.42 -0.66 13.52
N ASP A 31 33.69 -0.99 13.71
CA ASP A 31 34.20 -2.37 13.75
C ASP A 31 33.37 -3.32 14.63
N GLN A 32 32.92 -2.84 15.79
CA GLN A 32 32.11 -3.62 16.72
C GLN A 32 30.78 -4.05 16.09
N ILE A 33 30.16 -3.16 15.30
CA ILE A 33 28.89 -3.45 14.62
C ILE A 33 29.15 -4.41 13.46
N MET A 34 30.17 -4.14 12.63
CA MET A 34 30.55 -5.03 11.53
C MET A 34 30.84 -6.46 11.98
N ARG A 35 31.61 -6.62 13.06
CA ARG A 35 31.94 -7.95 13.62
C ARG A 35 30.75 -8.66 14.26
N SER A 36 29.66 -7.94 14.55
CA SER A 36 28.46 -8.54 15.12
C SER A 36 27.53 -9.16 14.08
N ILE A 37 27.74 -8.85 12.79
CA ILE A 37 26.93 -9.32 11.66
C ILE A 37 27.40 -10.73 11.27
N ASP A 38 26.48 -11.69 11.29
CA ASP A 38 26.74 -13.08 10.93
C ASP A 38 26.69 -13.30 9.40
N ALA A 39 25.83 -12.55 8.71
CA ALA A 39 25.69 -12.55 7.26
C ALA A 39 25.07 -11.24 6.74
N ALA A 40 25.36 -10.90 5.49
CA ALA A 40 24.80 -9.72 4.83
C ALA A 40 24.03 -10.10 3.55
N ILE A 41 22.88 -9.47 3.34
CA ILE A 41 22.03 -9.62 2.17
C ILE A 41 21.95 -8.27 1.45
N PHE A 42 22.27 -8.29 0.16
CA PHE A 42 22.20 -7.15 -0.74
C PHE A 42 21.18 -7.42 -1.84
N VAL A 43 20.53 -6.37 -2.36
CA VAL A 43 19.51 -6.51 -3.42
C VAL A 43 20.08 -6.52 -4.83
N SER A 44 21.39 -6.28 -4.98
CA SER A 44 22.10 -6.42 -6.26
C SER A 44 23.60 -6.60 -6.06
N GLN A 45 24.29 -7.12 -7.09
CA GLN A 45 25.75 -7.20 -7.11
C GLN A 45 26.40 -5.82 -7.04
N TRP A 46 25.83 -4.84 -7.75
CA TRP A 46 26.33 -3.47 -7.74
C TRP A 46 26.26 -2.83 -6.35
N GLN A 47 25.12 -2.98 -5.66
CA GLN A 47 24.98 -2.47 -4.30
C GLN A 47 25.99 -3.11 -3.35
N ARG A 48 26.16 -4.44 -3.42
CA ARG A 48 27.18 -5.14 -2.63
C ARG A 48 28.56 -4.54 -2.84
N GLN A 49 28.97 -4.35 -4.11
CA GLN A 49 30.27 -3.79 -4.45
C GLN A 49 30.45 -2.39 -3.88
N GLU A 50 29.45 -1.52 -3.98
CA GLU A 50 29.53 -0.17 -3.43
C GLU A 50 29.63 -0.16 -1.89
N VAL A 51 28.86 -1.02 -1.21
CA VAL A 51 28.90 -1.11 0.25
C VAL A 51 30.24 -1.70 0.72
N GLU A 52 30.72 -2.77 0.07
CA GLU A 52 32.00 -3.40 0.38
C GLU A 52 33.20 -2.50 0.06
N ARG A 53 33.08 -1.61 -0.94
CA ARG A 53 34.09 -0.59 -1.25
C ARG A 53 34.27 0.42 -0.12
N VAL A 54 33.19 0.75 0.60
CA VAL A 54 33.20 1.74 1.68
C VAL A 54 33.50 1.13 3.05
N PHE A 55 32.87 0.00 3.39
CA PHE A 55 32.97 -0.60 4.73
C PHE A 55 33.84 -1.87 4.78
N GLY A 56 34.34 -2.33 3.64
CA GLY A 56 35.06 -3.60 3.52
C GLY A 56 34.12 -4.81 3.30
N PRO A 57 34.71 -5.99 3.05
CA PRO A 57 33.94 -7.20 2.74
C PRO A 57 33.13 -7.70 3.94
N PHE A 58 31.94 -8.24 3.67
CA PHE A 58 31.08 -8.82 4.71
C PHE A 58 31.24 -10.34 4.76
N PRO A 59 31.21 -10.96 5.96
CA PRO A 59 31.15 -12.41 6.08
C PRO A 59 29.82 -12.92 5.52
N ASN A 60 29.86 -14.05 4.81
CA ASN A 60 28.66 -14.72 4.25
C ASN A 60 27.73 -13.76 3.50
N ALA A 61 28.30 -12.94 2.61
CA ALA A 61 27.55 -11.98 1.81
C ALA A 61 26.80 -12.65 0.66
N HIS A 62 25.49 -12.43 0.60
CA HIS A 62 24.59 -12.94 -0.43
C HIS A 62 23.91 -11.81 -1.19
N VAL A 63 23.55 -12.08 -2.44
CA VAL A 63 22.71 -11.19 -3.24
C VAL A 63 21.37 -11.86 -3.46
N ILE A 64 20.31 -11.25 -2.95
CA ILE A 64 18.92 -11.68 -3.12
C ILE A 64 18.15 -10.46 -3.63
N GLY A 65 17.76 -10.52 -4.91
CA GLY A 65 17.01 -9.44 -5.54
C GLY A 65 15.63 -9.21 -4.90
N ASN A 66 15.05 -8.05 -5.16
CA ASN A 66 13.69 -7.77 -4.71
C ASN A 66 12.71 -8.73 -5.40
N GLY A 67 11.83 -9.34 -4.61
CA GLY A 67 10.73 -10.15 -5.12
C GLY A 67 9.56 -9.29 -5.60
N ILE A 68 8.74 -9.87 -6.47
CA ILE A 68 7.42 -9.36 -6.83
C ILE A 68 6.35 -10.30 -6.25
N ALA A 69 5.13 -9.79 -6.01
CA ALA A 69 4.04 -10.65 -5.57
C ALA A 69 3.65 -11.64 -6.70
N PRO A 70 3.29 -12.89 -6.39
CA PRO A 70 2.96 -13.89 -7.41
C PRO A 70 1.84 -13.47 -8.38
N VAL A 71 0.90 -12.63 -7.93
CA VAL A 71 -0.18 -12.10 -8.79
C VAL A 71 0.35 -11.24 -9.96
N PHE A 72 1.55 -10.67 -9.82
CA PHE A 72 2.21 -9.89 -10.86
C PHE A 72 3.18 -10.73 -11.70
N GLU A 73 3.39 -11.99 -11.34
CA GLU A 73 4.26 -12.89 -12.10
C GLU A 73 3.52 -13.40 -13.35
N ASN A 74 4.19 -13.39 -14.50
CA ASN A 74 3.65 -13.91 -15.77
C ASN A 74 2.27 -13.35 -16.17
N MET A 75 1.99 -12.08 -15.85
CA MET A 75 0.71 -11.41 -16.21
C MET A 75 0.40 -11.42 -17.71
N PHE A 76 1.39 -11.65 -18.56
CA PHE A 76 1.25 -11.72 -20.01
C PHE A 76 1.87 -13.02 -20.50
N ALA A 77 1.17 -13.76 -21.36
CA ALA A 77 1.63 -15.02 -21.92
C ALA A 77 2.74 -14.83 -22.97
N SER A 78 2.87 -13.63 -23.54
CA SER A 78 3.90 -13.32 -24.53
C SER A 78 4.32 -11.84 -24.53
N ARG A 79 5.44 -11.56 -25.20
CA ARG A 79 5.90 -10.18 -25.46
C ARG A 79 4.90 -9.41 -26.31
N ASP A 80 4.25 -10.05 -27.27
CA ASP A 80 3.29 -9.38 -28.17
C ASP A 80 2.03 -8.98 -27.42
N GLU A 81 1.55 -9.82 -26.50
CA GLU A 81 0.43 -9.48 -25.60
C GLU A 81 0.78 -8.30 -24.69
N LEU A 82 1.99 -8.29 -24.10
CA LEU A 82 2.48 -7.16 -23.32
C LEU A 82 2.53 -5.86 -24.15
N LEU A 83 3.02 -5.92 -25.39
CA LEU A 83 3.08 -4.77 -26.28
C LEU A 83 1.68 -4.24 -26.63
N ALA A 84 0.73 -5.14 -26.94
CA ALA A 84 -0.65 -4.78 -27.20
C ALA A 84 -1.32 -4.13 -25.97
N ALA A 85 -1.06 -4.66 -24.78
CA ALA A 85 -1.61 -4.13 -23.52
C ALA A 85 -1.07 -2.74 -23.15
N LYS A 86 0.15 -2.40 -23.57
CA LYS A 86 0.79 -1.10 -23.23
C LYS A 86 0.17 0.11 -23.95
N GLN A 87 -0.56 -0.07 -25.05
CA GLN A 87 -1.32 0.99 -25.74
C GLN A 87 -0.54 2.32 -25.96
N ASN A 88 0.75 2.26 -26.28
CA ASN A 88 1.65 3.43 -26.38
C ASN A 88 1.63 4.35 -25.14
N ARG A 89 1.62 3.76 -23.94
CA ARG A 89 1.74 4.47 -22.67
C ARG A 89 3.12 4.28 -22.03
N ALA A 90 3.63 5.36 -21.45
CA ALA A 90 4.77 5.38 -20.55
C ALA A 90 4.28 5.71 -19.13
N VAL A 91 4.90 5.09 -18.13
CA VAL A 91 4.56 5.31 -16.72
C VAL A 91 5.82 5.68 -15.96
N TYR A 92 5.75 6.74 -15.16
CA TYR A 92 6.76 7.09 -14.17
C TYR A 92 6.17 6.90 -12.77
N ALA A 93 6.80 6.07 -11.93
CA ALA A 93 6.27 5.72 -10.60
C ALA A 93 7.32 5.91 -9.48
N SER A 94 8.15 6.94 -9.59
CA SER A 94 9.19 7.26 -8.61
C SER A 94 9.06 8.68 -8.09
N THR A 95 9.95 9.12 -7.20
CA THR A 95 10.00 10.52 -6.76
C THR A 95 10.58 11.43 -7.86
N PRO A 96 10.21 12.71 -7.91
CA PRO A 96 10.48 13.53 -9.10
C PRO A 96 11.97 13.76 -9.35
N TYR A 97 12.78 13.90 -8.29
CA TYR A 97 14.23 14.06 -8.39
C TYR A 97 14.98 12.84 -8.97
N ARG A 98 14.32 11.68 -9.09
CA ARG A 98 14.92 10.44 -9.64
C ARG A 98 14.88 10.37 -11.18
N GLY A 99 14.88 11.53 -11.83
CA GLY A 99 14.99 11.63 -13.29
C GLY A 99 13.68 11.86 -14.02
N LEU A 100 12.61 12.32 -13.35
CA LEU A 100 11.38 12.72 -14.04
C LEU A 100 11.67 13.78 -15.11
N GLU A 101 12.58 14.71 -14.84
CA GLU A 101 12.98 15.73 -15.81
C GLU A 101 13.58 15.12 -17.09
N VAL A 102 14.43 14.10 -16.95
CA VAL A 102 15.03 13.41 -18.10
C VAL A 102 13.94 12.73 -18.93
N LEU A 103 12.99 12.07 -18.28
CA LEU A 103 11.87 11.43 -18.97
C LEU A 103 10.99 12.46 -19.69
N VAL A 104 10.64 13.57 -19.03
CA VAL A 104 9.83 14.63 -19.65
C VAL A 104 10.54 15.20 -20.88
N ARG A 105 11.85 15.47 -20.82
CA ARG A 105 12.63 15.92 -21.98
C ARG A 105 12.63 14.89 -23.11
N ALA A 106 12.72 13.59 -22.80
CA ALA A 106 12.64 12.54 -23.80
C ALA A 106 11.26 12.49 -24.47
N MET A 107 10.18 12.66 -23.69
CA MET A 107 8.81 12.71 -24.19
C MET A 107 8.53 13.94 -25.06
N GLU A 108 9.12 15.09 -24.73
CA GLU A 108 9.09 16.30 -25.57
C GLU A 108 9.66 16.03 -26.98
N GLY A 109 10.72 15.23 -27.08
CA GLY A 109 11.30 14.80 -28.37
C GLY A 109 10.47 13.77 -29.14
N LEU A 110 9.67 12.95 -28.45
CA LEU A 110 8.79 11.95 -29.05
C LEU A 110 7.42 12.54 -29.51
N GLY A 111 7.06 13.72 -29.04
CA GLY A 111 5.79 14.39 -29.35
C GLY A 111 4.59 13.77 -28.61
N ARG A 112 3.40 13.77 -29.26
CA ARG A 112 2.14 13.28 -28.66
C ARG A 112 1.82 11.81 -28.99
N ALA A 113 2.76 11.06 -29.57
CA ALA A 113 2.56 9.68 -29.97
C ALA A 113 2.46 8.70 -28.78
N THR A 114 2.98 9.11 -27.63
CA THR A 114 3.00 8.33 -26.39
C THR A 114 2.38 9.15 -25.26
N VAL A 115 1.46 8.54 -24.51
CA VAL A 115 0.87 9.15 -23.30
C VAL A 115 1.77 8.87 -22.10
N LEU A 116 2.07 9.87 -21.28
CA LEU A 116 2.86 9.74 -20.07
C LEU A 116 1.98 9.86 -18.82
N ASP A 117 1.85 8.77 -18.06
CA ASP A 117 1.28 8.79 -16.72
C ASP A 117 2.39 9.00 -15.67
N VAL A 118 2.21 9.94 -14.74
CA VAL A 118 3.21 10.24 -13.69
C VAL A 118 2.62 10.02 -12.30
N PHE A 119 3.05 8.99 -11.61
CA PHE A 119 2.75 8.71 -10.21
C PHE A 119 3.95 9.11 -9.34
N SER A 120 4.08 10.40 -9.08
CA SER A 120 5.26 10.97 -8.41
C SER A 120 4.87 12.04 -7.39
N SER A 121 5.49 12.01 -6.21
CA SER A 121 5.35 13.04 -5.18
C SER A 121 6.48 12.94 -4.15
N MET A 122 6.88 14.07 -3.58
CA MET A 122 7.78 14.20 -2.44
C MET A 122 7.07 13.98 -1.10
N ARG A 123 5.74 13.83 -1.09
CA ARG A 123 4.96 13.55 0.13
C ARG A 123 5.36 12.26 0.83
N VAL A 124 5.88 11.27 0.10
CA VAL A 124 6.45 10.04 0.69
C VAL A 124 7.63 10.35 1.63
N TYR A 125 8.32 11.45 1.39
CA TYR A 125 9.40 11.98 2.23
C TYR A 125 8.92 13.13 3.14
N GLN A 126 7.60 13.29 3.30
CA GLN A 126 6.99 14.38 4.09
C GLN A 126 7.40 15.79 3.64
N ALA A 127 7.80 15.93 2.37
CA ALA A 127 8.17 17.20 1.76
C ALA A 127 7.08 17.66 0.77
N LEU A 128 7.06 18.97 0.51
CA LEU A 128 6.13 19.58 -0.44
C LEU A 128 6.63 19.43 -1.88
N ASP A 129 5.68 19.42 -2.81
CA ASP A 129 5.92 19.24 -4.25
C ASP A 129 6.19 20.56 -5.00
N GLU A 130 6.18 21.71 -4.30
CA GLU A 130 6.23 23.06 -4.89
C GLU A 130 7.42 23.26 -5.84
N GLU A 131 8.60 22.76 -5.47
CA GLU A 131 9.81 22.82 -6.31
C GLU A 131 9.63 22.12 -7.67
N TYR A 132 8.80 21.07 -7.71
CA TYR A 132 8.58 20.25 -8.90
C TYR A 132 7.31 20.62 -9.66
N ALA A 133 6.54 21.61 -9.19
CA ALA A 133 5.31 22.05 -9.87
C ALA A 133 5.53 22.40 -11.36
N PRO A 134 6.59 23.15 -11.75
CA PRO A 134 6.84 23.42 -13.17
C PRO A 134 7.14 22.14 -13.98
N LEU A 135 7.76 21.14 -13.35
CA LEU A 135 8.05 19.87 -14.00
C LEU A 135 6.78 19.03 -14.19
N PHE A 136 5.88 19.02 -13.22
CA PHE A 136 4.57 18.38 -13.35
C PHE A 136 3.70 19.04 -14.43
N GLU A 137 3.71 20.37 -14.52
CA GLU A 137 3.03 21.10 -15.59
C GLU A 137 3.58 20.74 -16.98
N ARG A 138 4.90 20.55 -17.12
CA ARG A 138 5.49 20.09 -18.37
C ARG A 138 5.06 18.66 -18.69
N ALA A 139 5.08 17.76 -17.70
CA ALA A 139 4.61 16.39 -17.87
C ALA A 139 3.13 16.35 -18.31
N ALA A 140 2.26 17.22 -17.77
CA ALA A 140 0.82 17.32 -18.08
C ALA A 140 0.55 17.44 -19.59
N ARG A 141 1.44 18.11 -20.32
CA ARG A 141 1.30 18.31 -21.78
C ARG A 141 1.40 17.02 -22.58
N HIS A 142 1.97 15.97 -22.00
CA HIS A 142 2.14 14.63 -22.60
C HIS A 142 1.10 13.61 -22.13
N GLY A 143 -0.02 14.07 -21.55
CA GLY A 143 -1.11 13.19 -21.12
C GLY A 143 -0.98 12.73 -19.67
N PHE A 144 -0.26 13.49 -18.85
CA PHE A 144 -0.24 13.28 -17.40
C PHE A 144 -1.58 13.71 -16.82
N ASP A 145 -2.32 12.72 -16.34
CA ASP A 145 -3.53 12.91 -15.55
C ASP A 145 -3.12 13.09 -14.09
N HIS A 146 -3.20 14.34 -13.60
CA HIS A 146 -2.89 14.68 -12.21
C HIS A 146 -3.93 14.08 -11.25
N GLU A 147 -5.08 13.64 -11.77
CA GLU A 147 -6.17 13.12 -10.97
C GLU A 147 -5.97 11.64 -10.68
N LEU A 148 -5.70 11.39 -9.40
CA LEU A 148 -5.70 10.09 -8.74
C LEU A 148 -7.04 9.34 -8.94
N GLN A 149 -7.33 8.82 -10.13
CA GLN A 149 -8.53 8.00 -10.32
C GLN A 149 -8.48 6.74 -9.45
N ALA A 150 -7.30 6.20 -9.15
CA ALA A 150 -7.17 5.02 -8.29
C ALA A 150 -7.45 5.33 -6.79
N PHE A 151 -6.98 6.47 -6.29
CA PHE A 151 -7.06 6.81 -4.85
C PHE A 151 -8.39 7.47 -4.50
N HIS A 152 -8.98 8.25 -5.42
CA HIS A 152 -10.34 8.75 -5.24
C HIS A 152 -11.37 7.62 -5.27
N ARG A 153 -11.19 6.57 -6.09
CA ARG A 153 -12.13 5.44 -6.15
C ARG A 153 -12.09 4.55 -4.91
N THR A 154 -10.91 4.18 -4.44
CA THR A 154 -10.79 3.42 -3.17
C THR A 154 -11.14 4.26 -1.95
N GLY A 155 -10.79 5.56 -1.96
CA GLY A 155 -11.21 6.50 -0.93
C GLY A 155 -12.73 6.67 -0.85
N LEU A 156 -13.40 6.83 -1.99
CA LEU A 156 -14.87 6.96 -2.06
C LEU A 156 -15.56 5.65 -1.67
N ALA A 157 -15.04 4.50 -2.11
CA ALA A 157 -15.58 3.19 -1.72
C ALA A 157 -15.44 2.93 -0.21
N ALA A 158 -14.31 3.31 0.39
CA ALA A 158 -14.09 3.22 1.83
C ALA A 158 -15.01 4.16 2.61
N LEU A 159 -15.21 5.39 2.11
CA LEU A 159 -16.06 6.40 2.73
C LEU A 159 -17.54 6.01 2.67
N VAL A 160 -18.00 5.46 1.54
CA VAL A 160 -19.35 4.89 1.40
C VAL A 160 -19.54 3.69 2.33
N SER A 161 -18.57 2.77 2.40
CA SER A 161 -18.64 1.63 3.32
C SER A 161 -18.71 2.07 4.78
N TYR A 162 -17.95 3.10 5.15
CA TYR A 162 -17.94 3.67 6.49
C TYR A 162 -19.25 4.39 6.82
N LEU A 163 -19.85 5.12 5.87
CA LEU A 163 -21.17 5.73 6.02
C LEU A 163 -22.25 4.69 6.24
N VAL A 164 -22.23 3.58 5.50
CA VAL A 164 -23.19 2.49 5.70
C VAL A 164 -23.03 1.86 7.09
N LEU A 165 -21.79 1.60 7.54
CA LEU A 165 -21.53 1.10 8.88
C LEU A 165 -21.99 2.08 9.98
N LEU A 166 -21.79 3.39 9.78
CA LEU A 166 -22.27 4.42 10.70
C LEU A 166 -23.79 4.50 10.72
N SER A 167 -24.46 4.40 9.57
CA SER A 167 -25.92 4.38 9.49
C SER A 167 -26.50 3.16 10.20
N VAL A 168 -25.91 1.98 9.99
CA VAL A 168 -26.28 0.77 10.73
C VAL A 168 -26.04 0.98 12.23
N SER A 169 -24.86 1.48 12.63
CA SER A 169 -24.54 1.74 14.04
C SER A 169 -25.48 2.76 14.69
N TRP A 170 -25.90 3.79 13.95
CA TRP A 170 -26.78 4.85 14.43
C TRP A 170 -28.23 4.37 14.56
N LEU A 171 -28.75 3.64 13.57
CA LEU A 171 -30.05 2.95 13.65
C LEU A 171 -30.09 1.98 14.84
N TYR A 172 -29.00 1.22 15.04
CA TYR A 172 -28.87 0.31 16.18
C TYR A 172 -28.73 1.04 17.53
N ARG A 173 -28.18 2.27 17.54
CA ARG A 173 -28.06 3.10 18.76
C ARG A 173 -29.40 3.74 19.15
N GLN A 174 -30.23 4.09 18.17
CA GLN A 174 -31.58 4.62 18.43
C GLN A 174 -32.49 3.58 19.14
N GLU A 175 -32.28 2.29 18.90
CA GLU A 175 -32.97 1.21 19.65
C GLU A 175 -32.40 0.96 21.05
N ARG A 176 -31.17 1.41 21.36
CA ARG A 176 -30.61 1.31 22.73
C ARG A 176 -31.19 2.33 23.70
N SER A 177 -31.77 3.44 23.22
CA SER A 177 -32.41 4.43 24.08
C SER A 177 -33.94 4.26 24.08
N ALA A 178 -34.44 3.35 24.93
CA ALA A 178 -35.64 3.59 25.74
C ALA A 178 -35.96 2.40 26.68
N GLU A 179 -35.77 1.14 26.27
CA GLU A 179 -36.28 0.00 27.08
C GLU A 179 -35.41 -1.28 27.14
N ALA A 180 -34.32 -1.39 26.36
CA ALA A 180 -33.61 -2.68 26.19
C ALA A 180 -32.37 -2.93 27.07
N GLU A 181 -31.88 -1.95 27.84
CA GLU A 181 -30.74 -2.15 28.77
C GLU A 181 -31.16 -2.58 30.20
N GLN A 182 -32.35 -3.17 30.35
CA GLN A 182 -32.63 -4.01 31.52
C GLN A 182 -32.06 -5.41 31.28
N TYR A 183 -30.82 -5.61 31.74
CA TYR A 183 -30.11 -6.88 31.91
C TYR A 183 -31.00 -8.15 31.87
N LEU A 184 -31.02 -8.81 30.70
CA LEU A 184 -31.71 -10.09 30.44
C LEU A 184 -31.29 -11.26 31.35
N TRP A 185 -30.20 -11.11 32.11
CA TRP A 185 -29.76 -12.15 33.04
C TRP A 185 -30.74 -12.39 34.20
N TRP A 186 -31.49 -11.36 34.63
CA TRP A 186 -32.45 -11.50 35.74
C TRP A 186 -33.78 -12.18 35.33
N ARG A 187 -34.23 -11.98 34.08
CA ARG A 187 -35.44 -12.61 33.55
C ARG A 187 -35.27 -14.11 33.29
N TYR A 188 -34.10 -14.55 32.84
CA TYR A 188 -33.84 -15.98 32.60
C TYR A 188 -33.87 -16.85 33.88
N ARG A 189 -33.71 -16.23 35.07
CA ARG A 189 -33.74 -16.93 36.36
C ARG A 189 -35.17 -17.12 36.91
N GLN A 190 -36.13 -16.33 36.45
CA GLN A 190 -37.52 -16.44 36.88
C GLN A 190 -38.30 -17.12 35.75
N GLY A 191 -38.37 -18.45 35.81
CA GLY A 191 -38.92 -19.31 34.77
C GLY A 191 -40.27 -18.83 34.23
N GLY A 192 -40.40 -18.93 32.91
CA GLY A 192 -41.60 -18.58 32.16
C GLY A 192 -41.36 -18.81 30.68
N ASP A 193 -41.42 -20.07 30.26
CA ASP A 193 -41.69 -20.45 28.88
C ASP A 193 -43.11 -19.98 28.54
N ASP A 194 -43.29 -18.83 27.87
CA ASP A 194 -44.52 -18.51 27.12
C ASP A 194 -44.43 -17.18 26.32
N GLU A 195 -43.38 -16.98 25.52
CA GLU A 195 -43.44 -15.96 24.46
C GLU A 195 -43.46 -16.65 23.09
N GLY A 196 -44.65 -16.65 22.47
CA GLY A 196 -44.82 -17.05 21.08
C GLY A 196 -43.89 -16.27 20.15
N PRO A 197 -43.70 -16.75 18.91
CA PRO A 197 -42.70 -16.20 17.99
C PRO A 197 -42.95 -14.69 17.80
N VAL A 198 -42.02 -13.87 18.27
CA VAL A 198 -42.03 -12.42 18.04
C VAL A 198 -41.89 -12.21 16.53
N VAL A 199 -43.01 -11.89 15.88
CA VAL A 199 -43.04 -11.60 14.45
C VAL A 199 -42.36 -10.25 14.24
N ARG A 200 -41.05 -10.30 13.97
CA ARG A 200 -40.30 -9.10 13.61
C ARG A 200 -40.81 -8.58 12.25
N PRO A 201 -41.14 -7.28 12.14
CA PRO A 201 -41.45 -6.68 10.86
C PRO A 201 -40.35 -6.95 9.82
N TRP A 202 -40.74 -7.05 8.55
CA TRP A 202 -39.86 -7.53 7.48
C TRP A 202 -38.59 -6.67 7.28
N TRP A 203 -38.63 -5.39 7.65
CA TRP A 203 -37.48 -4.48 7.61
C TRP A 203 -36.49 -4.67 8.78
N GLN A 204 -36.82 -5.48 9.78
CA GLN A 204 -35.95 -5.86 10.90
C GLN A 204 -35.30 -7.25 10.72
N ARG A 205 -35.38 -7.83 9.52
CA ARG A 205 -34.70 -9.09 9.20
C ARG A 205 -33.26 -8.82 8.76
N ASP A 206 -32.30 -9.31 9.52
CA ASP A 206 -30.86 -9.12 9.28
C ASP A 206 -30.43 -9.55 7.86
N GLY A 207 -31.07 -10.59 7.32
CA GLY A 207 -30.83 -11.08 5.96
C GLY A 207 -31.16 -10.05 4.86
N LEU A 208 -32.13 -9.16 5.06
CA LEU A 208 -32.50 -8.16 4.05
C LEU A 208 -31.42 -7.07 3.94
N TRP A 209 -30.93 -6.59 5.08
CA TRP A 209 -29.85 -5.60 5.11
C TRP A 209 -28.51 -6.17 4.66
N ALA A 210 -28.18 -7.40 5.07
CA ALA A 210 -26.99 -8.09 4.58
C ALA A 210 -27.02 -8.29 3.06
N THR A 211 -28.19 -8.62 2.50
CA THR A 211 -28.37 -8.77 1.05
C THR A 211 -28.26 -7.41 0.34
N LEU A 212 -28.88 -6.35 0.86
CA LEU A 212 -28.75 -5.00 0.31
C LEU A 212 -27.30 -4.51 0.32
N LEU A 213 -26.57 -4.80 1.41
CA LEU A 213 -25.15 -4.45 1.53
C LEU A 213 -24.31 -5.20 0.49
N ALA A 214 -24.50 -6.51 0.37
CA ALA A 214 -23.79 -7.34 -0.60
C ALA A 214 -24.09 -6.91 -2.04
N VAL A 215 -25.36 -6.63 -2.37
CA VAL A 215 -25.77 -6.14 -3.69
C VAL A 215 -25.18 -4.77 -3.99
N ALA A 216 -25.20 -3.84 -3.03
CA ALA A 216 -24.59 -2.52 -3.20
C ALA A 216 -23.06 -2.63 -3.40
N THR A 217 -22.38 -3.50 -2.64
CA THR A 217 -20.94 -3.76 -2.83
C THR A 217 -20.64 -4.35 -4.20
N VAL A 218 -21.40 -5.35 -4.65
CA VAL A 218 -21.21 -5.94 -5.99
C VAL A 218 -21.52 -4.94 -7.10
N ALA A 219 -22.59 -4.14 -6.97
CA ALA A 219 -22.93 -3.12 -7.95
C ALA A 219 -21.85 -2.03 -8.06
N LEU A 220 -21.26 -1.63 -6.92
CA LEU A 220 -20.10 -0.73 -6.90
C LEU A 220 -18.89 -1.38 -7.56
N CYS A 221 -18.59 -2.65 -7.28
CA CYS A 221 -17.51 -3.38 -7.94
C CYS A 221 -17.71 -3.47 -9.46
N VAL A 222 -18.93 -3.66 -9.95
CA VAL A 222 -19.26 -3.72 -11.39
C VAL A 222 -19.22 -2.35 -12.05
N TYR A 223 -19.71 -1.29 -11.37
CA TYR A 223 -19.68 0.07 -11.91
C TYR A 223 -18.25 0.64 -12.01
N PHE A 224 -17.33 0.17 -11.15
CA PHE A 224 -15.94 0.65 -11.10
C PHE A 224 -14.91 -0.29 -11.75
N ALA A 225 -15.32 -1.46 -12.23
CA ALA A 225 -14.52 -2.36 -13.07
C ALA A 225 -14.56 -1.92 -14.53
#